data_AF-A0A3P7JK79-F1
#
_entry.id   AF-A0A3P7JK79-F1
#
_cell.length_a   1.000
_cell.length_b   1.000
_cell.length_c   1.000
_cell.angle_alpha   90.00
_cell.angle_beta   90.00
_cell.angle_gamma   90.00
#
_symmetry.space_group_name_H-M   'P 1'
#
loop_
_entity.id
_entity.type
_entity.pdbx_description
1 polymer ?
#
loop_
_entity_poly.entity_id
_entity_poly.type
_entity_poly.pdbx_seq_one_letter_code
_entity_poly.pdbx_strand_id
1 'polypeptide(L)'
;MKIMGWRPARSLMFAAWDAEEYGLVGSTEFVEEFAEILSRRAVAYLNMDCLKGNQTIYVQSSPSLQDQAVAAAKNVRNPRKDEIAANRSTVYDTWLYNMNDPEYPGIPDIAIPMGGSDQKAFLDYLGNFERCFVNPRGIPDDPAARHVLFSVSKTDSYTGTVMQQVYKVIDDMVDASVDELPVLSDELANQISIVHNSLLCALNVFSGHI
;
A
#
# COMPACT_ATOMS: atom_id res chain seq x y z
N MET A 1 -6.99 -7.22 28.36
CA MET A 1 -7.68 -5.96 27.97
C MET A 1 -9.20 -6.00 28.17
N LYS A 2 -9.98 -6.90 27.52
CA LYS A 2 -11.42 -7.04 27.83
C LYS A 2 -11.72 -7.36 29.30
N ILE A 3 -10.90 -8.25 29.91
CA ILE A 3 -10.99 -8.62 31.33
C ILE A 3 -10.64 -7.42 32.25
N MET A 4 -9.99 -6.37 31.73
CA MET A 4 -9.70 -5.13 32.45
C MET A 4 -10.75 -4.04 32.19
N GLY A 5 -11.89 -4.36 31.55
CA GLY A 5 -12.96 -3.40 31.23
C GLY A 5 -12.66 -2.44 30.07
N TRP A 6 -11.49 -2.55 29.43
CA TRP A 6 -11.15 -1.72 28.28
C TRP A 6 -11.85 -2.20 27.00
N ARG A 7 -12.39 -1.26 26.23
CA ARG A 7 -13.01 -1.49 24.91
C ARG A 7 -12.52 -0.43 23.91
N PRO A 8 -12.14 -0.82 22.68
CA PRO A 8 -11.73 0.14 21.67
C PRO A 8 -12.92 0.96 21.18
N ALA A 9 -12.66 2.19 20.75
CA ALA A 9 -13.68 3.10 20.19
C ALA A 9 -14.22 2.61 18.82
N ARG A 10 -13.40 1.86 18.07
CA ARG A 10 -13.78 1.20 16.81
C ARG A 10 -13.66 -0.32 16.97
N SER A 11 -14.41 -1.05 16.15
CA SER A 11 -14.32 -2.51 16.10
C SER A 11 -12.95 -2.97 15.61
N LEU A 12 -12.41 -4.02 16.22
CA LEU A 12 -11.23 -4.73 15.75
C LEU A 12 -11.68 -6.07 15.16
N MET A 13 -11.25 -6.37 13.94
CA MET A 13 -11.43 -7.66 13.29
C MET A 13 -10.06 -8.32 13.16
N PHE A 14 -9.96 -9.55 13.65
CA PHE A 14 -8.78 -10.38 13.46
C PHE A 14 -9.13 -11.43 12.41
N ALA A 15 -8.31 -11.53 11.38
CA ALA A 15 -8.45 -12.50 10.32
C ALA A 15 -7.15 -13.30 10.21
N ALA A 16 -7.28 -14.59 9.93
CA ALA A 16 -6.19 -15.47 9.55
C ALA A 16 -6.60 -16.10 8.22
N TRP A 17 -5.97 -15.65 7.14
CA TRP A 17 -6.34 -16.03 5.79
C TRP A 17 -5.78 -17.41 5.44
N ASP A 18 -6.55 -18.16 4.65
CA ASP A 18 -6.15 -19.44 4.09
C ASP A 18 -5.81 -19.28 2.61
N ALA A 19 -5.04 -20.21 2.06
CA ALA A 19 -4.67 -20.28 0.65
C ALA A 19 -4.02 -18.99 0.10
N GLU A 20 -3.26 -18.28 0.93
CA GLU A 20 -2.45 -17.11 0.55
C GLU A 20 -1.43 -17.49 -0.54
N GLU A 21 -0.69 -18.58 -0.30
CA GLU A 21 0.33 -19.12 -1.22
C GLU A 21 -0.23 -19.64 -2.56
N TYR A 22 -1.56 -19.74 -2.67
CA TYR A 22 -2.26 -20.14 -3.90
C TYR A 22 -2.87 -18.95 -4.65
N GLY A 23 -2.44 -17.73 -4.32
CA GLY A 23 -2.87 -16.50 -4.99
C GLY A 23 -3.80 -15.65 -4.14
N LEU A 24 -3.53 -15.51 -2.85
CA LEU A 24 -4.27 -14.67 -1.90
C LEU A 24 -5.75 -15.05 -1.80
N VAL A 25 -6.09 -16.33 -2.00
CA VAL A 25 -7.48 -16.75 -2.25
C VAL A 25 -8.38 -16.38 -1.07
N GLY A 26 -8.00 -16.73 0.16
CA GLY A 26 -8.85 -16.50 1.34
C GLY A 26 -9.15 -15.01 1.60
N SER A 27 -8.15 -14.14 1.49
CA SER A 27 -8.33 -12.70 1.68
C SER A 27 -9.07 -12.05 0.51
N THR A 28 -8.81 -12.50 -0.71
CA THR A 28 -9.45 -11.99 -1.94
C THR A 28 -10.95 -12.29 -1.93
N GLU A 29 -11.34 -13.55 -1.74
CA GLU A 29 -12.75 -13.96 -1.71
C GLU A 29 -13.52 -13.24 -0.60
N PHE A 30 -12.88 -13.03 0.57
CA PHE A 30 -13.50 -12.26 1.65
C PHE A 30 -13.74 -10.80 1.25
N VAL A 31 -12.76 -10.15 0.62
CA VAL A 31 -12.93 -8.77 0.16
C VAL A 31 -14.02 -8.68 -0.91
N GLU A 32 -14.08 -9.64 -1.83
CA GLU A 32 -15.10 -9.70 -2.88
C GLU A 32 -16.51 -9.88 -2.30
N GLU A 33 -16.69 -10.80 -1.34
CA GLU A 33 -17.98 -11.02 -0.67
C GLU A 33 -18.43 -9.79 0.13
N PHE A 34 -17.50 -9.12 0.83
CA PHE A 34 -17.83 -8.02 1.76
C PHE A 34 -17.47 -6.61 1.25
N ALA A 35 -17.21 -6.45 -0.05
CA ALA A 35 -16.72 -5.21 -0.66
C ALA A 35 -17.57 -3.98 -0.28
N GLU A 36 -18.90 -4.11 -0.27
CA GLU A 36 -19.78 -2.99 0.08
C GLU A 36 -19.59 -2.52 1.52
N ILE A 37 -19.48 -3.45 2.47
CA ILE A 37 -19.35 -3.10 3.89
C ILE A 37 -17.93 -2.58 4.17
N LEU A 38 -16.92 -3.23 3.60
CA LEU A 38 -15.52 -2.86 3.78
C LEU A 38 -15.25 -1.46 3.21
N SER A 39 -15.69 -1.16 1.99
CA SER A 39 -15.51 0.16 1.36
C SER A 39 -16.13 1.33 2.14
N ARG A 40 -17.12 1.06 3.02
CA ARG A 40 -17.79 2.07 3.84
C ARG A 40 -17.32 2.12 5.29
N ARG A 41 -16.77 1.03 5.83
CA ARG A 41 -16.53 0.89 7.28
C ARG A 41 -15.11 0.52 7.65
N ALA A 42 -14.34 -0.08 6.76
CA ALA A 42 -12.95 -0.40 7.04
C ALA A 42 -12.12 0.88 7.04
N VAL A 43 -11.33 1.06 8.09
CA VAL A 43 -10.53 2.27 8.31
C VAL A 43 -9.06 2.03 7.96
N ALA A 44 -8.54 0.86 8.31
CA ALA A 44 -7.19 0.43 7.98
C ALA A 44 -7.14 -1.11 7.98
N TYR A 45 -6.27 -1.66 7.14
CA TYR A 45 -5.90 -3.07 7.14
C TYR A 45 -4.42 -3.16 7.56
N LEU A 46 -4.14 -3.95 8.62
CA LEU A 46 -2.78 -4.18 9.09
C LEU A 46 -2.41 -5.62 8.76
N ASN A 47 -1.51 -5.78 7.79
CA ASN A 47 -1.01 -7.09 7.39
C ASN A 47 0.17 -7.50 8.26
N MET A 48 0.20 -8.76 8.71
CA MET A 48 1.38 -9.35 9.34
C MET A 48 1.64 -10.70 8.70
N ASP A 49 2.66 -10.71 7.85
CA ASP A 49 3.11 -11.88 7.11
C ASP A 49 4.64 -12.00 7.26
N CYS A 50 5.17 -13.22 7.16
CA CYS A 50 6.60 -13.50 7.15
C CYS A 50 7.39 -12.83 8.28
N LEU A 51 7.00 -13.08 9.55
CA LEU A 51 7.75 -12.63 10.73
C LEU A 51 9.12 -13.33 10.81
N LYS A 52 10.10 -12.78 10.09
CA LYS A 52 11.45 -13.33 9.96
C LYS A 52 12.54 -12.31 10.26
N GLY A 53 13.68 -12.78 10.75
CA GLY A 53 14.86 -11.96 11.03
C GLY A 53 14.90 -11.39 12.45
N ASN A 54 16.04 -10.77 12.78
CA ASN A 54 16.33 -10.20 14.11
C ASN A 54 17.09 -8.86 14.05
N GLN A 55 17.25 -8.27 12.86
CA GLN A 55 18.07 -7.09 12.64
C GLN A 55 17.32 -5.80 12.93
N THR A 56 16.24 -5.56 12.20
CA THR A 56 15.38 -4.38 12.31
C THR A 56 13.94 -4.74 11.92
N ILE A 57 12.98 -3.87 12.27
CA ILE A 57 11.64 -3.93 11.69
C ILE A 57 11.69 -3.51 10.21
N TYR A 58 10.75 -4.04 9.43
CA TYR A 58 10.49 -3.67 8.05
C TYR A 58 9.00 -3.33 7.94
N VAL A 59 8.69 -2.17 7.36
CA VAL A 59 7.32 -1.67 7.26
C VAL A 59 7.05 -1.23 5.84
N GLN A 60 5.93 -1.68 5.31
CA GLN A 60 5.36 -1.17 4.07
C GLN A 60 4.03 -0.51 4.39
N SER A 61 3.79 0.67 3.82
CA SER A 61 2.62 1.46 4.20
C SER A 61 2.18 2.39 3.09
N SER A 62 0.87 2.58 2.94
CA SER A 62 0.34 3.73 2.21
C SER A 62 0.85 5.02 2.88
N PRO A 63 1.08 6.11 2.13
CA PRO A 63 1.52 7.38 2.69
C PRO A 63 0.64 7.88 3.84
N SER A 64 -0.67 7.61 3.78
CA SER A 64 -1.65 7.97 4.80
C SER A 64 -1.45 7.34 6.18
N LEU A 65 -0.66 6.27 6.28
CA LEU A 65 -0.40 5.53 7.52
C LEU A 65 1.06 5.58 7.99
N GLN A 66 1.96 6.21 7.22
CA GLN A 66 3.39 6.24 7.52
C GLN A 66 3.70 6.93 8.85
N ASP A 67 3.07 8.08 9.12
CA ASP A 67 3.24 8.82 10.37
C ASP A 67 2.83 8.00 11.58
N GLN A 68 1.75 7.22 11.46
CA GLN A 68 1.26 6.36 12.53
C GLN A 68 2.21 5.18 12.77
N ALA A 69 2.78 4.60 11.72
CA ALA A 69 3.81 3.56 11.84
C ALA A 69 5.06 4.09 12.55
N VAL A 70 5.55 5.26 12.15
CA VAL A 70 6.69 5.95 12.80
C VAL A 70 6.39 6.27 14.25
N ALA A 71 5.22 6.84 14.54
CA ALA A 71 4.82 7.18 15.90
C ALA A 71 4.72 5.93 16.80
N ALA A 72 4.19 4.81 16.28
CA ALA A 72 4.15 3.55 17.00
C ALA A 72 5.57 3.02 17.27
N ALA A 73 6.45 3.01 16.25
CA ALA A 73 7.82 2.53 16.38
C ALA A 73 8.64 3.33 17.43
N LYS A 74 8.41 4.63 17.55
CA LYS A 74 9.04 5.49 18.58
C LYS A 74 8.60 5.16 20.01
N ASN A 75 7.46 4.49 20.18
CA ASN A 75 6.91 4.12 21.50
C ASN A 75 7.19 2.67 21.88
N VAL A 76 7.76 1.86 21.00
CA VAL A 76 8.11 0.46 21.28
C VAL A 76 9.59 0.38 21.62
N ARG A 77 9.88 -0.04 22.86
CA ARG A 77 11.26 -0.28 23.33
C ARG A 77 11.93 -1.35 22.47
N ASN A 78 13.20 -1.12 22.16
CA ASN A 78 13.99 -2.08 21.41
C ASN A 78 14.17 -3.39 22.19
N PRO A 79 13.88 -4.57 21.61
CA PRO A 79 14.10 -5.85 22.29
C PRO A 79 15.59 -6.23 22.41
N ARG A 80 16.48 -5.61 21.63
CA ARG A 80 17.91 -5.94 21.57
C ARG A 80 18.75 -5.13 22.55
N LYS A 81 19.43 -5.82 23.47
CA LYS A 81 20.25 -5.18 24.52
C LYS A 81 21.48 -4.46 23.96
N ASP A 82 22.08 -5.00 22.91
CA ASP A 82 23.23 -4.41 22.21
C ASP A 82 22.85 -3.12 21.49
N GLU A 83 21.68 -3.08 20.84
CA GLU A 83 21.14 -1.87 20.23
C GLU A 83 20.84 -0.79 21.28
N ILE A 84 20.23 -1.17 22.42
CA ILE A 84 20.01 -0.26 23.55
C ILE A 84 21.35 0.31 24.05
N ALA A 85 22.37 -0.55 24.21
CA ALA A 85 23.71 -0.12 24.65
C ALA A 85 24.38 0.84 23.63
N ALA A 86 24.03 0.71 22.35
CA ALA A 86 24.44 1.62 21.28
C ALA A 86 23.52 2.86 21.14
N ASN A 87 22.75 3.20 22.17
CA ASN A 87 21.85 4.35 22.21
C ASN A 87 20.67 4.28 21.23
N ARG A 88 20.25 3.07 20.82
CA ARG A 88 19.06 2.81 20.00
C ARG A 88 17.96 2.16 20.85
N SER A 89 17.33 3.00 21.67
CA SER A 89 16.43 2.60 22.76
C SER A 89 15.06 2.09 22.31
N THR A 90 14.62 2.49 21.11
CA THR A 90 13.35 2.12 20.49
C THR A 90 13.56 1.32 19.22
N VAL A 91 12.52 0.61 18.75
CA VAL A 91 12.59 -0.07 17.44
C VAL A 91 12.72 0.94 16.29
N TYR A 92 12.24 2.18 16.47
CA TYR A 92 12.45 3.27 15.51
C TYR A 92 13.94 3.61 15.36
N ASP A 93 14.70 3.67 16.46
CA ASP A 93 16.11 4.08 16.41
C ASP A 93 16.95 3.09 15.58
N THR A 94 16.70 1.78 15.74
CA THR A 94 17.33 0.72 14.93
C THR A 94 16.81 0.71 13.50
N TRP A 95 15.53 1.01 13.29
CA TRP A 95 14.95 1.11 11.96
C TRP A 95 15.60 2.24 11.16
N LEU A 96 15.64 3.45 11.71
CA LEU A 96 16.30 4.60 11.09
C LEU A 96 17.79 4.36 10.83
N TYR A 97 18.49 3.70 11.74
CA TYR A 97 19.91 3.40 11.57
C TYR A 97 20.19 2.48 10.39
N ASN A 98 19.38 1.43 10.21
CA ASN A 98 19.61 0.41 9.18
C ASN A 98 18.96 0.76 7.83
N MET A 99 17.86 1.50 7.86
CA MET A 99 17.01 1.79 6.71
C MET A 99 16.82 3.30 6.59
N ASN A 100 17.89 4.10 6.56
CA ASN A 100 17.74 5.54 6.36
C ASN A 100 17.35 5.84 4.92
N ASP A 101 16.34 6.68 4.74
CA ASP A 101 15.92 7.13 3.41
C ASP A 101 17.03 8.03 2.79
N PRO A 102 17.54 7.70 1.59
CA PRO A 102 18.60 8.47 0.93
C PRO A 102 18.11 9.82 0.39
N GLU A 103 16.82 9.95 0.07
CA GLU A 103 16.20 11.16 -0.45
C GLU A 103 15.72 12.07 0.68
N TYR A 104 15.28 11.49 1.79
CA TYR A 104 14.76 12.20 2.96
C TYR A 104 15.51 11.82 4.26
N PRO A 105 16.71 12.40 4.51
CA PRO A 105 17.49 12.08 5.70
C PRO A 105 16.73 12.32 7.02
N GLY A 106 16.79 11.36 7.93
CA GLY A 106 16.19 11.47 9.27
C GLY A 106 14.81 10.81 9.41
N ILE A 107 14.28 10.25 8.32
CA ILE A 107 13.18 9.29 8.35
C ILE A 107 13.65 7.93 7.81
N PRO A 108 13.10 6.81 8.33
CA PRO A 108 13.36 5.52 7.74
C PRO A 108 12.76 5.44 6.33
N ASP A 109 13.38 4.67 5.45
CA ASP A 109 12.80 4.25 4.18
C ASP A 109 11.56 3.38 4.46
N ILE A 110 10.41 3.85 4.00
CA ILE A 110 9.12 3.18 4.12
C ILE A 110 8.61 2.88 2.72
N ALA A 111 8.81 1.63 2.30
CA ALA A 111 8.33 1.18 1.00
C ALA A 111 6.81 1.29 0.89
N ILE A 112 6.33 1.59 -0.32
CA ILE A 112 4.90 1.48 -0.64
C ILE A 112 4.43 0.02 -0.52
N PRO A 113 3.15 -0.22 -0.24
CA PRO A 113 2.62 -1.58 -0.16
C PRO A 113 2.77 -2.29 -1.50
N MET A 114 3.44 -3.44 -1.49
CA MET A 114 3.57 -4.33 -2.65
C MET A 114 2.32 -5.21 -2.77
N GLY A 115 2.06 -5.85 -3.92
CA GLY A 115 0.84 -6.65 -4.10
C GLY A 115 0.98 -8.15 -3.86
N GLY A 116 2.12 -8.63 -3.38
CA GLY A 116 2.35 -10.05 -3.13
C GLY A 116 1.90 -10.56 -1.75
N SER A 117 0.92 -9.93 -1.08
CA SER A 117 0.37 -10.42 0.19
C SER A 117 -1.04 -9.85 0.40
N ASP A 118 -1.76 -10.32 1.42
CA ASP A 118 -3.20 -10.15 1.60
C ASP A 118 -3.70 -8.69 1.60
N GLN A 119 -2.84 -7.69 1.88
CA GLN A 119 -3.20 -6.28 1.76
C GLN A 119 -3.63 -5.87 0.35
N LYS A 120 -3.23 -6.61 -0.68
CA LYS A 120 -3.51 -6.27 -2.09
C LYS A 120 -5.02 -6.10 -2.33
N ALA A 121 -5.81 -7.11 -1.96
CA ALA A 121 -7.25 -7.09 -2.14
C ALA A 121 -7.88 -5.91 -1.40
N PHE A 122 -7.37 -5.57 -0.22
CA PHE A 122 -7.84 -4.42 0.53
C PHE A 122 -7.51 -3.10 -0.20
N LEU A 123 -6.29 -2.90 -0.71
CA LEU A 123 -5.95 -1.67 -1.45
C LEU A 123 -6.83 -1.45 -2.69
N ASP A 124 -7.16 -2.53 -3.41
CA ASP A 124 -8.02 -2.46 -4.60
C ASP A 124 -9.50 -2.14 -4.30
N TYR A 125 -9.93 -2.19 -3.03
CA TYR A 125 -11.34 -2.08 -2.63
C TYR A 125 -11.63 -1.14 -1.44
N LEU A 126 -10.62 -0.64 -0.72
CA LEU A 126 -10.79 0.08 0.55
C LEU A 126 -11.21 1.56 0.40
N GLY A 127 -11.75 2.10 1.50
CA GLY A 127 -12.53 3.34 1.60
C GLY A 127 -11.79 4.63 1.97
N ASN A 128 -12.56 5.73 2.05
CA ASN A 128 -12.15 7.15 2.14
C ASN A 128 -11.54 7.70 0.85
N PHE A 129 -10.48 8.52 0.96
CA PHE A 129 -9.86 9.18 -0.19
C PHE A 129 -9.07 8.18 -1.06
N GLU A 130 -8.55 7.08 -0.50
CA GLU A 130 -7.82 6.04 -1.26
C GLU A 130 -8.72 5.42 -2.34
N ARG A 131 -10.05 5.38 -2.12
CA ARG A 131 -11.04 4.95 -3.12
C ARG A 131 -11.00 5.77 -4.40
N CYS A 132 -10.60 7.05 -4.33
CA CYS A 132 -10.47 7.87 -5.54
C CYS A 132 -9.38 7.35 -6.48
N PHE A 133 -8.45 6.54 -5.98
CA PHE A 133 -7.42 5.89 -6.77
C PHE A 133 -7.82 4.47 -7.19
N VAL A 134 -9.08 4.05 -7.02
CA VAL A 134 -9.57 2.76 -7.53
C VAL A 134 -10.27 2.96 -8.87
N ASN A 135 -9.66 2.48 -9.95
CA ASN A 135 -10.27 2.42 -11.28
C ASN A 135 -11.10 1.12 -11.42
N PRO A 136 -12.44 1.18 -11.51
CA PRO A 136 -13.28 -0.02 -11.57
C PRO A 136 -13.03 -0.90 -12.80
N ARG A 137 -12.41 -0.36 -13.86
CA ARG A 137 -12.05 -1.13 -15.05
C ARG A 137 -10.77 -1.95 -14.89
N GLY A 138 -10.01 -1.72 -13.81
CA GLY A 138 -8.65 -2.20 -13.69
C GLY A 138 -7.71 -1.58 -14.73
N ILE A 139 -6.52 -2.15 -14.87
CA ILE A 139 -5.62 -1.83 -15.99
C ILE A 139 -5.99 -2.69 -17.21
N PRO A 140 -5.68 -2.27 -18.44
CA PRO A 140 -6.12 -2.96 -19.66
C PRO A 140 -5.79 -4.46 -19.72
N ASP A 141 -4.67 -4.87 -19.12
CA ASP A 141 -4.19 -6.26 -19.13
C ASP A 141 -4.49 -7.03 -17.84
N ASP A 142 -5.00 -6.35 -16.81
CA ASP A 142 -5.36 -6.95 -15.51
C ASP A 142 -6.54 -6.19 -14.88
N PRO A 143 -7.78 -6.66 -15.10
CA PRO A 143 -8.98 -6.07 -14.52
C PRO A 143 -9.04 -6.10 -12.97
N ALA A 144 -8.21 -6.93 -12.34
CA ALA A 144 -8.13 -7.06 -10.88
C ALA A 144 -7.13 -6.07 -10.27
N ALA A 145 -6.16 -5.54 -11.02
CA ALA A 145 -5.30 -4.45 -10.60
C ALA A 145 -6.01 -3.11 -10.80
N ARG A 146 -6.64 -2.59 -9.74
CA ARG A 146 -7.52 -1.42 -9.82
C ARG A 146 -6.91 -0.17 -9.22
N HIS A 147 -5.98 -0.31 -8.29
CA HIS A 147 -5.36 0.84 -7.66
C HIS A 147 -4.40 1.57 -8.62
N VAL A 148 -4.73 2.83 -8.93
CA VAL A 148 -4.11 3.68 -9.95
C VAL A 148 -2.70 4.13 -9.56
N LEU A 149 -2.45 4.38 -8.27
CA LEU A 149 -1.11 4.73 -7.78
C LEU A 149 -0.28 3.48 -7.51
N PHE A 150 -0.72 2.62 -6.59
CA PHE A 150 0.02 1.41 -6.21
C PHE A 150 -0.47 0.22 -7.02
N SER A 151 0.41 -0.30 -7.85
CA SER A 151 0.12 -1.47 -8.66
C SER A 151 1.34 -2.36 -8.73
N VAL A 152 1.07 -3.65 -8.87
CA VAL A 152 2.07 -4.69 -8.97
C VAL A 152 2.84 -4.51 -10.26
N SER A 153 4.17 -4.59 -10.20
CA SER A 153 4.96 -4.62 -11.42
C SER A 153 4.62 -5.86 -12.24
N LYS A 154 4.55 -5.70 -13.56
CA LYS A 154 4.29 -6.81 -14.49
C LYS A 154 5.42 -7.83 -14.54
N THR A 155 6.64 -7.39 -14.25
CA THR A 155 7.83 -8.24 -14.32
C THR A 155 8.18 -8.87 -12.98
N ASP A 156 7.71 -8.29 -11.88
CA ASP A 156 7.95 -8.81 -10.53
C ASP A 156 6.77 -8.49 -9.60
N SER A 157 6.01 -9.54 -9.24
CA SER A 157 4.83 -9.41 -8.39
C SER A 157 5.14 -8.93 -6.97
N TYR A 158 6.41 -8.99 -6.56
CA TYR A 158 6.90 -8.51 -5.28
C TYR A 158 7.40 -7.07 -5.33
N THR A 159 7.30 -6.37 -6.45
CA THR A 159 7.64 -4.95 -6.52
C THR A 159 6.40 -4.12 -6.85
N GLY A 160 6.29 -2.97 -6.18
CA GLY A 160 5.26 -1.98 -6.47
C GLY A 160 5.86 -0.83 -7.29
N THR A 161 5.13 -0.38 -8.30
CA THR A 161 5.49 0.84 -9.06
C THR A 161 4.36 1.85 -8.95
N VAL A 162 4.71 3.11 -8.69
CA VAL A 162 3.74 4.20 -8.69
C VAL A 162 3.30 4.49 -10.13
N MET A 163 1.99 4.55 -10.39
CA MET A 163 1.43 4.81 -11.74
C MET A 163 1.96 3.84 -12.81
N GLN A 164 2.07 2.54 -12.48
CA GLN A 164 2.68 1.52 -13.33
C GLN A 164 2.15 1.53 -14.77
N GLN A 165 0.86 1.80 -14.98
CA GLN A 165 0.28 1.79 -16.31
C GLN A 165 0.78 2.97 -17.18
N VAL A 166 1.09 4.13 -16.58
CA VAL A 166 1.73 5.24 -17.30
C VAL A 166 3.15 4.85 -17.73
N TYR A 167 3.94 4.27 -16.82
CA TYR A 167 5.29 3.79 -17.13
C TYR A 167 5.29 2.69 -18.19
N LYS A 168 4.36 1.75 -18.11
CA LYS A 168 4.22 0.71 -19.13
C LYS A 168 4.03 1.32 -20.52
N VAL A 169 3.13 2.28 -20.68
CA VAL A 169 2.87 2.86 -22.01
C VAL A 169 4.10 3.61 -22.50
N ILE A 170 4.84 4.29 -21.62
CA ILE A 170 6.11 4.93 -21.96
C ILE A 170 7.14 3.90 -22.44
N ASP A 171 7.28 2.79 -21.72
CA ASP A 171 8.20 1.71 -22.10
C ASP A 171 7.81 1.08 -23.44
N ASP A 172 6.51 0.79 -23.65
CA ASP A 172 5.99 0.28 -24.91
C ASP A 172 6.27 1.27 -26.06
N MET A 173 6.21 2.58 -25.82
CA MET A 173 6.53 3.62 -26.81
C MET A 173 8.03 3.67 -27.17
N VAL A 174 8.93 3.31 -26.26
CA VAL A 174 10.37 3.28 -26.54
C VAL A 174 10.72 2.21 -27.58
N ASP A 175 10.01 1.08 -27.53
CA ASP A 175 10.24 -0.07 -28.41
C ASP A 175 9.33 -0.08 -29.66
N ALA A 176 8.37 0.84 -29.74
CA ALA A 176 7.36 0.89 -30.80
C ALA A 176 7.87 1.42 -32.15
N SER A 177 7.26 0.93 -33.22
CA SER A 177 7.41 1.51 -34.56
C SER A 177 6.67 2.85 -34.69
N VAL A 178 7.06 3.66 -35.68
CA VAL A 178 6.45 4.99 -35.92
C VAL A 178 4.93 4.91 -36.13
N ASP A 179 4.44 3.81 -36.73
CA ASP A 179 3.01 3.62 -37.00
C ASP A 179 2.19 3.26 -35.75
N GLU A 180 2.83 2.76 -34.70
CA GLU A 180 2.20 2.41 -33.41
C GLU A 180 2.13 3.60 -32.44
N LEU A 181 3.01 4.58 -32.61
CA LEU A 181 3.11 5.77 -31.74
C LEU A 181 1.79 6.56 -31.58
N PRO A 182 0.95 6.76 -32.62
CA PRO A 182 -0.31 7.48 -32.44
C PRO A 182 -1.24 6.79 -31.44
N VAL A 183 -1.37 5.46 -31.53
CA VAL A 183 -2.24 4.67 -30.64
C VAL A 183 -1.70 4.69 -29.21
N LEU A 184 -0.39 4.52 -29.05
CA LEU A 184 0.24 4.57 -27.73
C LEU A 184 0.20 5.98 -27.11
N SER A 185 0.24 7.03 -27.92
CA SER A 185 0.09 8.41 -27.45
C SER A 185 -1.31 8.68 -26.91
N ASP A 186 -2.34 8.18 -27.59
CA ASP A 186 -3.73 8.26 -27.13
C ASP A 186 -3.91 7.49 -25.82
N GLU A 187 -3.31 6.30 -25.71
CA GLU A 187 -3.35 5.51 -24.48
C GLU A 187 -2.58 6.19 -23.34
N LEU A 188 -1.43 6.80 -23.60
CA LEU A 188 -0.69 7.56 -22.59
C LEU A 188 -1.52 8.73 -22.07
N ALA A 189 -2.16 9.49 -22.96
CA ALA A 189 -3.04 10.59 -22.59
C ALA A 189 -4.24 10.10 -21.75
N ASN A 190 -4.82 8.95 -22.10
CA ASN A 190 -5.89 8.31 -21.35
C ASN A 190 -5.43 7.92 -19.93
N GLN A 191 -4.26 7.29 -19.79
CA GLN A 191 -3.73 6.89 -18.48
C GLN A 191 -3.38 8.08 -17.59
N ILE A 192 -2.77 9.14 -18.15
CA ILE A 192 -2.54 10.40 -17.44
C ILE A 192 -3.86 11.03 -16.99
N SER A 193 -4.89 11.01 -17.83
CA SER A 193 -6.23 11.51 -17.50
C SER A 193 -6.86 10.73 -16.33
N ILE A 194 -6.69 9.41 -16.28
CA ILE A 194 -7.18 8.57 -15.17
C ILE A 194 -6.51 8.98 -13.85
N VAL A 195 -5.18 9.13 -13.85
CA VAL A 195 -4.43 9.59 -12.67
C VAL A 195 -4.89 10.99 -12.24
N HIS A 196 -5.00 11.92 -13.19
CA HIS A 196 -5.42 13.30 -12.92
C HIS A 196 -6.82 13.37 -12.30
N ASN A 197 -7.79 12.65 -12.86
CA ASN A 197 -9.15 12.61 -12.32
C ASN A 197 -9.21 11.96 -10.93
N SER A 198 -8.37 10.94 -10.69
CA SER A 198 -8.24 10.31 -9.37
C SER A 198 -7.74 11.31 -8.33
N LEU A 199 -6.75 12.14 -8.67
CA LEU A 199 -6.26 13.22 -7.81
C LEU A 199 -7.35 14.28 -7.55
N LEU A 200 -8.09 14.71 -8.58
CA LEU A 200 -9.20 15.64 -8.42
C LEU A 200 -10.29 15.10 -7.49
N CYS A 201 -10.63 13.81 -7.62
CA CYS A 201 -11.55 13.13 -6.70
C CYS A 201 -11.04 13.21 -5.26
N ALA A 202 -9.77 12.86 -5.02
CA ALA A 202 -9.19 12.86 -3.69
C ALA A 202 -9.19 14.26 -3.08
N LEU A 203 -8.80 15.29 -3.85
CA LEU A 203 -8.85 16.69 -3.42
C LEU A 203 -10.27 17.13 -3.04
N ASN A 204 -11.29 16.70 -3.80
CA ASN A 204 -12.68 17.01 -3.52
C ASN A 204 -13.22 16.32 -2.26
N VAL A 205 -12.72 15.13 -1.92
CA VAL A 205 -13.06 14.46 -0.65
C VAL A 205 -12.59 15.29 0.54
N PHE A 206 -11.40 15.91 0.44
CA PHE A 206 -10.86 16.77 1.48
C PHE A 206 -11.52 18.15 1.54
N SER A 207 -11.89 18.73 0.40
CA SER A 207 -12.50 20.08 0.35
C SER A 207 -13.92 20.13 0.90
N GLY A 208 -14.66 19.02 0.89
CA GLY A 208 -16.00 18.93 1.50
C GLY A 208 -16.04 18.94 3.04
N HIS A 209 -14.89 19.06 3.71
CA HIS A 209 -14.73 19.01 5.17
C HIS A 209 -14.12 20.28 5.78
N ILE A 210 -14.07 21.39 5.03
CA ILE A 210 -13.68 22.74 5.52
C ILE A 210 -14.91 23.63 5.60
#